data_AF-A0AB37G871-F1
#
_entry.id   AF-A0AB37G871-F1
#
_cell.length_a   1.000
_cell.length_b   1.000
_cell.length_c   1.000
_cell.angle_alpha   90.00
_cell.angle_beta   90.00
_cell.angle_gamma   90.00
#
_symmetry.space_group_name_H-M   'P 1'
#
loop_
_entity.id
_entity.type
_entity.pdbx_description
1 polymer ?
#
loop_
_entity_poly.entity_id
_entity_poly.type
_entity_poly.pdbx_seq_one_letter_code
_entity_poly.pdbx_strand_id
1 'polypeptide(L)'
;MRRIIGIRPEYLFDYGIKVRESISPTSSDTSLKTENSRREVTINKEVYDLLLSVSVKENGYFFDPDGFHQSRKLAKLLEELGISKITFHGLRDTHASSLFSKDVDIIYVSKRLGHVNVQTTQNYYLELMPEKRHQQDADALNLLNSLSE
;
A
#
# COMPACT_ATOMS: atom_id res chain seq x y z
N MET A 1 6.96 5.43 -1.37
CA MET A 1 7.75 5.78 -0.18
C MET A 1 7.46 7.19 0.34
N ARG A 2 7.49 8.22 -0.52
CA ARG A 2 7.28 9.64 -0.17
C ARG A 2 6.04 9.97 0.68
N ARG A 3 4.98 9.17 0.58
CA ARG A 3 3.70 9.37 1.29
C ARG A 3 3.70 8.87 2.74
N ILE A 4 4.53 7.88 3.09
CA ILE A 4 4.60 7.36 4.49
C ILE A 4 5.23 8.39 5.42
N ILE A 5 6.18 9.16 4.90
CA ILE A 5 6.91 10.19 5.65
C ILE A 5 6.03 11.44 5.87
N GLY A 6 4.98 11.62 5.06
CA GLY A 6 4.04 12.75 5.15
C GLY A 6 2.84 12.52 6.08
N ILE A 7 2.95 11.64 7.08
CA ILE A 7 1.84 11.35 8.00
C ILE A 7 1.97 12.21 9.25
N ARG A 8 0.88 12.87 9.62
CA ARG A 8 0.74 13.72 10.80
C ARG A 8 -0.40 13.22 11.71
N PRO A 9 -0.42 13.57 13.01
CA PRO A 9 -1.47 13.13 13.93
C PRO A 9 -2.89 13.49 13.47
N GLU A 10 -3.10 14.68 12.92
CA GLU A 10 -4.41 15.15 12.44
C GLU A 10 -4.94 14.38 11.22
N TYR A 11 -4.09 13.57 10.59
CA TYR A 11 -4.48 12.70 9.50
C TYR A 11 -4.94 11.31 9.97
N LEU A 12 -4.83 11.00 11.27
CA LEU A 12 -5.38 9.78 11.83
C LEU A 12 -6.89 9.93 12.07
N PHE A 13 -7.61 8.84 11.83
CA PHE A 13 -8.98 8.63 12.28
C PHE A 13 -9.08 7.20 12.81
N ASP A 14 -10.20 6.85 13.43
CA ASP A 14 -10.35 5.53 14.05
C ASP A 14 -10.05 4.41 13.04
N TYR A 15 -8.99 3.64 13.32
CA TYR A 15 -8.47 2.58 12.44
C TYR A 15 -8.17 3.03 11.00
N GLY A 16 -7.65 4.25 10.81
CA GLY A 16 -7.35 4.75 9.48
C GLY A 16 -6.40 5.94 9.39
N ILE A 17 -5.87 6.16 8.18
CA ILE A 17 -4.95 7.24 7.85
C ILE A 17 -5.44 7.97 6.59
N LYS A 18 -5.50 9.30 6.67
CA LYS A 18 -5.72 10.21 5.55
C LYS A 18 -4.38 10.51 4.87
N VAL A 19 -4.23 10.14 3.61
CA VAL A 19 -3.03 10.49 2.84
C VAL A 19 -3.27 11.82 2.14
N ARG A 20 -2.70 12.90 2.69
CA ARG A 20 -2.93 14.28 2.22
C ARG A 20 -1.67 14.99 1.75
N GLU A 21 -0.49 14.49 2.14
CA GLU A 21 0.80 15.07 1.80
C GLU A 21 1.78 14.02 1.26
N SER A 22 2.82 14.49 0.57
CA SER A 22 3.93 13.66 0.09
C SER A 22 5.22 14.45 0.19
N ILE A 23 6.17 13.98 0.99
CA ILE A 23 7.45 14.68 1.17
C ILE A 23 8.44 14.23 0.07
N SER A 24 9.08 15.19 -0.60
CA SER A 24 10.04 14.96 -1.69
C SER A 24 11.44 15.48 -1.33
N PRO A 25 12.52 14.79 -1.72
CA PRO A 25 13.89 15.31 -1.54
C PRO A 25 14.18 16.52 -2.45
N THR A 26 13.45 16.64 -3.56
CA THR A 26 13.74 17.60 -4.63
C THR A 26 12.74 18.75 -4.69
N SER A 27 11.78 18.82 -3.76
CA SER A 27 10.75 19.86 -3.77
C SER A 27 10.24 20.12 -2.37
N SER A 28 10.09 21.40 -2.03
CA SER A 28 9.42 21.85 -0.81
C SER A 28 7.89 21.77 -0.90
N ASP A 29 7.34 21.53 -2.09
CA ASP A 29 5.92 21.29 -2.30
C ASP A 29 5.53 19.90 -1.78
N THR A 30 4.86 19.87 -0.64
CA THR A 30 4.33 18.66 -0.01
C THR A 30 2.93 18.31 -0.49
N SER A 31 2.31 19.17 -1.30
CA SER A 31 0.94 18.99 -1.76
C SER A 31 0.82 17.83 -2.74
N LEU A 32 -0.31 17.14 -2.65
CA LEU A 32 -0.65 16.09 -3.61
C LEU A 32 -1.19 16.73 -4.88
N LYS A 33 -0.41 16.68 -5.96
CA LYS A 33 -0.69 17.33 -7.26
C LYS A 33 -1.97 16.84 -7.97
N THR A 34 -2.58 15.75 -7.52
CA THR A 34 -3.81 15.18 -8.12
C THR A 34 -4.78 14.71 -7.05
N GLU A 35 -6.09 14.87 -7.30
CA GLU A 35 -7.16 14.38 -6.42
C GLU A 35 -7.02 12.87 -6.14
N ASN A 36 -6.64 12.07 -7.14
CA ASN A 36 -6.44 10.62 -7.00
C ASN A 36 -5.32 10.23 -6.02
N SER A 37 -4.43 11.15 -5.70
CA SER A 37 -3.38 10.91 -4.71
C SER A 37 -3.91 11.01 -3.28
N ARG A 38 -4.95 11.83 -3.06
CA ARG A 38 -5.66 11.99 -1.80
C ARG A 38 -6.56 10.79 -1.59
N ARG A 39 -6.39 10.09 -0.45
CA ARG A 39 -7.20 8.91 -0.14
C ARG A 39 -7.19 8.61 1.34
N GLU A 40 -8.11 7.76 1.75
CA GLU A 40 -8.20 7.22 3.09
C GLU A 40 -7.84 5.75 3.04
N VAL A 41 -6.99 5.31 3.97
CA VAL A 41 -6.50 3.94 4.05
C VAL A 41 -6.84 3.42 5.43
N THR A 42 -7.72 2.44 5.50
CA THR A 42 -8.01 1.71 6.74
C THR A 42 -6.78 0.93 7.18
N ILE A 43 -6.51 0.88 8.47
CA ILE A 43 -5.41 0.14 9.09
C ILE A 43 -5.97 -0.69 10.24
N ASN A 44 -5.32 -1.79 10.61
CA ASN A 44 -5.76 -2.56 11.77
C ASN A 44 -5.39 -1.82 13.07
N LYS A 45 -6.01 -2.26 14.18
CA LYS A 45 -5.75 -1.72 15.52
C LYS A 45 -4.26 -1.70 15.89
N GLU A 46 -3.55 -2.77 15.58
CA GLU A 46 -2.11 -2.86 15.87
C GLU A 46 -1.31 -1.74 15.21
N VAL A 47 -1.51 -1.48 13.90
CA VAL A 47 -0.81 -0.39 13.21
C VAL A 47 -1.27 0.97 13.74
N TYR A 48 -2.55 1.11 14.11
CA TYR A 48 -3.08 2.34 14.69
C TYR A 48 -2.42 2.64 16.03
N ASP A 49 -2.39 1.67 16.94
CA ASP A 49 -1.75 1.79 18.26
C ASP A 49 -0.23 2.03 18.13
N LEU A 50 0.44 1.34 17.19
CA LEU A 50 1.85 1.58 16.89
C LEU A 50 2.09 3.04 16.47
N LEU A 51 1.25 3.60 15.58
CA LEU A 51 1.38 5.00 15.16
C LEU A 51 1.17 5.97 16.32
N LEU A 52 0.19 5.71 17.20
CA LEU A 52 -0.03 6.52 18.40
C LEU A 52 1.13 6.46 19.40
N SER A 53 1.86 5.34 19.43
CA SER A 53 3.05 5.19 20.28
C SER A 53 4.29 5.95 19.75
N VAL A 54 4.29 6.36 18.47
CA VAL A 54 5.41 7.09 17.88
C VAL A 54 5.38 8.55 18.32
N SER A 55 6.47 9.02 18.93
CA SER A 55 6.61 10.44 19.30
C SER A 55 6.69 11.32 18.07
N VAL A 56 5.75 12.27 17.98
CA VAL A 56 5.68 13.31 16.94
C VAL A 56 6.95 14.16 16.98
N LYS A 57 7.50 14.45 15.79
CA LYS A 57 8.72 15.26 15.65
C LYS A 57 8.38 16.76 15.68
N GLU A 58 9.38 17.60 15.86
CA GLU A 58 9.21 19.07 15.92
C GLU A 58 8.56 19.66 14.66
N ASN A 59 8.77 19.02 13.50
CA ASN A 59 8.16 19.40 12.22
C ASN A 59 6.67 18.98 12.11
N GLY A 60 6.11 18.36 13.14
CA GLY A 60 4.71 17.92 13.23
C GLY A 60 4.39 16.61 12.50
N TYR A 61 5.39 15.88 12.00
CA TYR A 61 5.21 14.57 11.37
C TYR A 61 5.56 13.44 12.35
N PHE A 62 5.00 12.24 12.12
CA PHE A 62 5.41 11.04 12.87
C PHE A 62 6.84 10.58 12.51
N PHE A 63 7.21 10.74 11.24
CA PHE A 63 8.45 10.22 10.69
C PHE A 63 9.31 11.34 10.12
N ASP A 64 10.61 11.31 10.43
CA ASP A 64 11.58 12.22 9.83
C ASP A 64 12.00 11.70 8.43
N PRO A 65 12.12 12.57 7.42
CA PRO A 65 12.67 12.21 6.13
C PRO A 65 14.10 11.69 6.20
N ASP A 66 14.89 12.04 7.21
CA ASP A 66 16.20 11.46 7.52
C ASP A 66 17.09 11.31 6.27
N GLY A 67 17.27 12.41 5.52
CA GLY A 67 18.03 12.42 4.28
C GLY A 67 17.51 11.49 3.16
N PHE A 68 16.27 11.00 3.29
CA PHE A 68 15.64 9.98 2.46
C PHE A 68 16.38 8.63 2.45
N HIS A 69 16.99 8.28 3.59
CA HIS A 69 17.79 7.05 3.75
C HIS A 69 16.99 5.81 4.15
N GLN A 70 15.66 5.87 4.18
CA GLN A 70 14.79 4.76 4.63
C GLN A 70 15.05 3.48 3.85
N SER A 71 15.29 3.56 2.54
CA SER A 71 15.60 2.38 1.71
C SER A 71 16.88 1.67 2.16
N ARG A 72 17.91 2.44 2.53
CA ARG A 72 19.19 1.91 3.01
C ARG A 72 19.02 1.32 4.41
N LYS A 73 18.28 2.01 5.29
CA LYS A 73 17.95 1.52 6.63
C LYS A 73 17.17 0.21 6.59
N LEU A 74 16.16 0.10 5.71
CA LEU A 74 15.43 -1.14 5.49
C LEU A 74 16.35 -2.26 5.01
N ALA A 75 17.19 -2.00 4.00
CA ALA A 75 18.12 -3.01 3.50
C ALA A 75 19.07 -3.54 4.58
N LYS A 76 19.61 -2.65 5.41
CA LYS A 76 20.48 -3.01 6.54
C LYS A 76 19.75 -3.83 7.60
N LEU A 77 18.52 -3.43 7.96
CA LEU A 77 17.70 -4.15 8.93
C LEU A 77 17.38 -5.57 8.44
N LEU A 78 17.05 -5.74 7.17
CA LEU A 78 16.78 -7.06 6.59
C LEU A 78 18.02 -7.95 6.61
N GLU A 79 19.19 -7.39 6.30
CA GLU A 79 20.47 -8.09 6.39
C GLU A 79 20.78 -8.54 7.82
N GLU A 80 20.62 -7.64 8.81
CA GLU A 80 20.81 -7.95 10.23
C GLU A 80 19.85 -9.05 10.73
N LEU A 81 18.66 -9.16 10.14
CA LEU A 81 17.65 -10.18 10.46
C LEU A 81 17.76 -11.45 9.60
N GLY A 82 18.69 -11.53 8.65
CA GLY A 82 18.81 -12.65 7.72
C GLY A 82 17.62 -12.82 6.76
N ILE A 83 16.88 -11.74 6.50
CA ILE A 83 15.70 -11.75 5.61
C ILE A 83 16.14 -11.34 4.20
N SER A 84 15.56 -11.99 3.18
CA SER A 84 15.79 -11.63 1.79
C SER A 84 15.48 -10.15 1.53
N LYS A 85 16.34 -9.52 0.72
CA LYS A 85 16.24 -8.10 0.43
C LYS A 85 14.92 -7.78 -0.26
N ILE A 86 14.15 -6.89 0.36
CA ILE A 86 12.91 -6.34 -0.20
C ILE A 86 12.94 -4.81 -0.16
N THR A 87 12.33 -4.19 -1.16
CA THR A 87 12.17 -2.73 -1.21
C THR A 87 10.81 -2.33 -0.65
N PHE A 88 10.61 -1.06 -0.30
CA PHE A 88 9.27 -0.58 0.05
C PHE A 88 8.24 -0.73 -1.09
N HIS A 89 8.69 -0.72 -2.35
CA HIS A 89 7.79 -1.05 -3.46
C HIS A 89 7.40 -2.52 -3.39
N GLY A 90 8.37 -3.43 -3.20
CA GLY A 90 8.10 -4.85 -3.00
C GLY A 90 7.19 -5.13 -1.79
N LEU A 91 7.35 -4.40 -0.69
CA LEU A 91 6.44 -4.49 0.47
C LEU A 91 5.02 -4.05 0.10
N ARG A 92 4.87 -2.96 -0.66
CA ARG A 92 3.57 -2.51 -1.18
C ARG A 92 2.96 -3.53 -2.14
N ASP A 93 3.78 -4.16 -2.97
CA ASP A 93 3.31 -5.17 -3.94
C ASP A 93 2.88 -6.44 -3.22
N THR A 94 3.62 -6.87 -2.20
CA THR A 94 3.28 -7.98 -1.31
C THR A 94 1.98 -7.73 -0.57
N HIS A 95 1.77 -6.51 -0.05
CA HIS A 95 0.52 -6.13 0.62
C HIS A 95 -0.68 -6.23 -0.32
N ALA A 96 -0.54 -5.71 -1.54
CA ALA A 96 -1.62 -5.73 -2.52
C ALA A 96 -1.91 -7.14 -3.05
N SER A 97 -0.87 -7.93 -3.33
CA SER A 97 -1.04 -9.32 -3.76
C SER A 97 -1.67 -10.17 -2.66
N SER A 98 -1.30 -9.96 -1.39
CA SER A 98 -1.93 -10.63 -0.25
C SER A 98 -3.42 -10.28 -0.08
N LEU A 99 -3.81 -9.03 -0.33
CA LEU A 99 -5.24 -8.65 -0.33
C LEU A 99 -5.98 -9.33 -1.48
N PHE A 100 -5.40 -9.28 -2.68
CA PHE A 100 -6.02 -9.85 -3.87
C PHE A 100 -6.14 -11.38 -3.80
N SER A 101 -5.13 -12.08 -3.23
CA SER A 101 -5.18 -13.54 -3.05
C SER A 101 -6.28 -13.96 -2.09
N LYS A 102 -6.70 -13.08 -1.18
CA LYS A 102 -7.83 -13.27 -0.25
C LYS A 102 -9.15 -12.71 -0.77
N ASP A 103 -9.30 -12.61 -2.09
CA ASP A 103 -10.54 -12.20 -2.78
C ASP A 103 -11.01 -10.79 -2.45
N VAL A 104 -10.11 -9.91 -1.98
CA VAL A 104 -10.43 -8.49 -1.87
C VAL A 104 -10.52 -7.88 -3.27
N ASP A 105 -11.62 -7.17 -3.53
CA ASP A 105 -11.92 -6.53 -4.81
C ASP A 105 -10.72 -5.71 -5.35
N ILE A 106 -10.33 -5.99 -6.59
CA ILE A 106 -9.22 -5.35 -7.28
C ILE A 106 -9.40 -3.82 -7.43
N ILE A 107 -10.64 -3.35 -7.58
CA ILE A 107 -10.98 -1.92 -7.62
C ILE A 107 -10.70 -1.30 -6.26
N TYR A 108 -11.08 -1.99 -5.18
CA TYR A 108 -10.79 -1.54 -3.82
C TYR A 108 -9.27 -1.51 -3.55
N VAL A 109 -8.54 -2.57 -3.92
CA VAL A 109 -7.08 -2.62 -3.80
C VAL A 109 -6.44 -1.48 -4.60
N SER A 110 -6.89 -1.24 -5.83
CA SER A 110 -6.39 -0.15 -6.69
C SER A 110 -6.59 1.23 -6.05
N LYS A 111 -7.80 1.51 -5.53
CA LYS A 111 -8.12 2.75 -4.79
C LYS A 111 -7.25 2.90 -3.53
N ARG A 112 -7.08 1.83 -2.76
CA ARG A 112 -6.23 1.79 -1.55
C ARG A 112 -4.77 2.13 -1.86
N LEU A 113 -4.25 1.65 -2.99
CA LEU A 113 -2.91 1.96 -3.49
C LEU A 113 -2.81 3.39 -4.06
N GLY A 114 -3.92 3.97 -4.51
CA GLY A 114 -3.99 5.27 -5.17
C GLY A 114 -3.50 5.20 -6.62
N HIS A 115 -3.81 4.10 -7.32
CA HIS A 115 -3.58 3.98 -8.76
C HIS A 115 -4.73 4.65 -9.51
N VAL A 116 -4.40 5.47 -10.51
CA VAL A 116 -5.40 6.13 -11.36
C VAL A 116 -6.06 5.14 -12.32
N ASN A 117 -5.27 4.19 -12.82
CA ASN A 117 -5.76 3.15 -13.73
C ASN A 117 -5.84 1.80 -13.00
N VAL A 118 -7.07 1.29 -12.88
CA VAL A 118 -7.33 -0.06 -12.33
C VAL A 118 -6.73 -1.14 -13.22
N GLN A 119 -6.68 -0.96 -14.55
CA GLN A 119 -6.08 -1.94 -15.47
C GLN A 119 -4.60 -2.18 -15.18
N THR A 120 -3.85 -1.15 -14.77
CA THR A 120 -2.44 -1.31 -14.34
C THR A 120 -2.33 -2.22 -13.12
N THR A 121 -3.29 -2.12 -12.21
CA THR A 121 -3.38 -2.95 -11.01
C THR A 121 -3.76 -4.37 -11.39
N GLN A 122 -4.79 -4.53 -12.22
CA GLN A 122 -5.32 -5.82 -12.66
C GLN A 122 -4.30 -6.62 -13.47
N ASN A 123 -3.68 -6.03 -14.51
CA ASN A 123 -2.71 -6.74 -15.36
C ASN A 123 -1.51 -7.22 -14.54
N TYR A 124 -0.96 -6.35 -13.68
CA TYR A 124 0.17 -6.69 -12.83
C TYR A 124 -0.13 -7.84 -11.86
N TYR A 125 -1.30 -7.85 -11.21
CA TYR A 125 -1.63 -8.91 -10.26
C TYR A 125 -2.12 -10.21 -10.91
N LEU A 126 -2.75 -10.14 -12.09
CA LEU A 126 -3.08 -11.34 -12.86
C LEU A 126 -1.81 -12.05 -13.37
N GLU A 127 -0.78 -11.29 -13.79
CA GLU A 127 0.53 -11.85 -14.16
C GLU A 127 1.25 -12.49 -12.96
N LEU A 128 1.17 -11.88 -11.78
CA LEU A 128 1.79 -12.40 -10.56
C LEU A 128 1.10 -13.63 -9.97
N MET A 129 -0.14 -13.94 -10.37
CA MET A 129 -0.96 -14.99 -9.78
C MET A 129 -1.67 -15.84 -10.84
N PRO A 130 -0.92 -16.60 -11.66
CA PRO A 130 -1.50 -17.47 -12.69
C PRO A 130 -2.50 -18.49 -12.11
N GLU A 131 -2.26 -18.97 -10.89
CA GLU A 131 -3.16 -19.92 -10.21
C GLU A 131 -4.55 -19.33 -9.96
N LYS A 132 -4.64 -18.03 -9.63
CA LYS A 132 -5.91 -17.34 -9.44
C LYS A 132 -6.69 -17.23 -10.74
N ARG A 133 -5.98 -17.02 -11.86
CA ARG A 133 -6.60 -17.02 -13.18
C ARG A 133 -7.16 -18.39 -13.54
N HIS A 134 -6.39 -19.46 -13.30
CA HIS A 134 -6.88 -20.83 -13.52
C HIS A 134 -8.10 -21.16 -12.66
N GLN A 135 -8.13 -20.71 -11.39
CA GLN A 135 -9.29 -20.87 -10.53
C GLN A 135 -10.52 -20.15 -11.10
N GLN A 136 -10.37 -18.90 -11.55
CA GLN A 136 -11.46 -18.13 -12.16
C GLN A 136 -12.00 -18.78 -13.44
N ASP A 137 -11.11 -19.34 -14.28
CA ASP A 137 -11.51 -20.07 -15.48
C ASP A 137 -12.33 -21.32 -15.12
N ALA A 138 -11.92 -22.07 -14.10
CA ALA A 138 -12.66 -23.23 -13.60
C ALA A 138 -14.04 -22.84 -13.03
N ASP A 139 -14.11 -21.78 -12.23
CA ASP A 139 -15.35 -21.27 -11.65
C ASP A 139 -16.33 -20.80 -12.75
N ALA A 140 -15.82 -20.14 -13.80
CA ALA A 140 -16.61 -19.73 -14.95
C ALA A 140 -17.18 -20.92 -15.72
N LEU A 141 -16.37 -21.96 -15.95
CA LEU A 141 -16.84 -23.20 -16.59
C LEU A 141 -17.95 -23.88 -15.77
N ASN A 142 -17.78 -23.97 -14.45
CA ASN A 142 -18.79 -24.55 -13.56
C ASN A 142 -20.12 -23.77 -13.63
N LEU A 143 -20.05 -22.44 -13.61
CA LEU A 143 -21.24 -21.59 -13.74
C LEU A 143 -21.94 -21.80 -15.10
N LEU A 144 -21.20 -21.79 -16.20
CA LEU A 144 -21.77 -21.97 -17.54
C LEU A 144 -22.43 -23.35 -17.69
N ASN A 145 -21.83 -24.39 -17.10
CA ASN A 145 -22.42 -25.73 -17.08
C ASN A 145 -23.74 -25.74 -16.28
N SER A 146 -23.80 -25.08 -15.13
CA SER A 146 -25.03 -24.99 -14.31
C SER A 146 -26.18 -24.23 -14.98
N LEU A 147 -25.88 -23.38 -15.96
CA LEU A 147 -26.89 -22.65 -16.75
C LEU A 147 -27.41 -23.46 -17.94
N SER A 148 -26.76 -24.58 -18.26
CA SER A 148 -27.10 -25.47 -19.37
C SER A 148 -27.94 -26.68 -18.92
N GLU A 149 -28.20 -26.82 -17.62
CA GLU A 149 -29.13 -27.77 -16.98
C GLU A 149 -30.49 -27.10 -16.70
#